data_AF-Q737Q3-F1
#
_entry.id   AF-Q737Q3-F1
#
_cell.length_a   1.000
_cell.length_b   1.000
_cell.length_c   1.000
_cell.angle_alpha   90.00
_cell.angle_beta   90.00
_cell.angle_gamma   90.00
#
_symmetry.space_group_name_H-M   'P 1'
#
loop_
_entity.id
_entity.type
_entity.pdbx_description
1 polymer ?
#
loop_
_entity_poly.entity_id
_entity_poly.type
_entity_poly.pdbx_seq_one_letter_code
_entity_poly.pdbx_strand_id
1 'polypeptide(L)'
;MDTLRPWDVSAVTPDQKVLKPIANENDLMEKSTHILNKLDVEFSALLNQMYKHNCLDLTSRKGKASGGFCEYLPASQLSFIFMNLNYTQDDIITFIHEMGHSIHNELIKPLEIRQYIEIPAETAELASMTMELFSLNYWDTFYTDKKDLKQAKINFFKDVISYLPVMLIVDQFQHWLYENPSHTSEERNEKYLQLQKHYQSSVIHIDGHENWIATSWLPVLHIFEVPFYYIEYAIAQLGALQMYKQYKEDPKQALENYKKALSLGSSQSIKGVYEAAGIRFDFSGETIKELMAFVEKELELLEQL
;
A
#
# COMPACT_ATOMS: atom_id res chain seq x y z
N MET A 1 4.01 -8.43 30.30
CA MET A 1 3.41 -7.11 30.06
C MET A 1 1.95 -7.26 30.43
N ASP A 2 1.46 -6.53 31.43
CA ASP A 2 0.14 -6.81 32.02
C ASP A 2 -1.01 -6.10 31.28
N THR A 3 -0.68 -5.17 30.39
CA THR A 3 -1.64 -4.41 29.59
C THR A 3 -1.00 -4.00 28.28
N LEU A 4 -1.66 -4.24 27.15
CA LEU A 4 -1.21 -3.83 25.82
C LEU A 4 -1.78 -2.43 25.50
N ARG A 5 -0.90 -1.47 25.25
CA ARG A 5 -1.25 -0.09 24.89
C ARG A 5 -1.11 0.12 23.38
N PRO A 6 -1.70 1.19 22.83
CA PRO A 6 -1.68 1.40 21.38
C PRO A 6 -0.29 1.48 20.74
N TRP A 7 0.73 2.02 21.44
CA TRP A 7 2.10 2.07 20.92
C TRP A 7 2.82 0.72 20.96
N ASP A 8 2.33 -0.22 21.76
CA ASP A 8 2.94 -1.56 21.89
C ASP A 8 2.70 -2.43 20.65
N VAL A 9 1.68 -2.11 19.83
CA VAL A 9 1.41 -2.86 18.58
C VAL A 9 2.51 -2.68 17.54
N SER A 10 3.26 -1.59 17.63
CA SER A 10 4.42 -1.29 16.78
C SER A 10 5.77 -1.65 17.43
N ALA A 11 5.75 -2.17 18.66
CA ALA A 11 6.97 -2.51 19.38
C ALA A 11 7.58 -3.81 18.85
N VAL A 12 8.90 -3.80 18.67
CA VAL A 12 9.67 -5.00 18.34
C VAL A 12 9.84 -5.83 19.62
N THR A 13 9.45 -7.09 19.59
CA THR A 13 9.57 -7.98 20.75
C THR A 13 11.03 -8.29 21.08
N PRO A 14 11.38 -8.70 22.32
CA PRO A 14 12.78 -8.95 22.70
C PRO A 14 13.52 -9.99 21.86
N ASP A 15 12.79 -10.89 21.22
CA ASP A 15 13.28 -11.94 20.31
C ASP A 15 13.40 -11.48 18.84
N GLN A 16 12.93 -10.28 18.54
CA GLN A 16 12.95 -9.67 17.21
C GLN A 16 13.96 -8.53 17.11
N LYS A 17 14.34 -8.20 15.88
CA LYS A 17 15.30 -7.12 15.58
C LYS A 17 14.59 -5.95 14.92
N VAL A 18 15.02 -4.73 15.24
CA VAL A 18 14.65 -3.56 14.43
C VAL A 18 15.30 -3.71 13.05
N LEU A 19 14.48 -3.98 12.04
CA LEU A 19 14.92 -4.24 10.68
C LEU A 19 15.48 -2.96 10.05
N LYS A 20 16.67 -3.07 9.44
CA LYS A 20 17.34 -2.00 8.69
C LYS A 20 17.82 -2.55 7.34
N PRO A 21 16.90 -2.75 6.39
CA PRO A 21 17.21 -3.46 5.14
C PRO A 21 17.97 -2.61 4.11
N ILE A 22 17.99 -1.29 4.30
CA ILE A 22 18.54 -0.30 3.38
C ILE A 22 19.71 0.41 4.05
N ALA A 23 20.88 0.43 3.42
CA ALA A 23 22.04 1.17 3.91
C ALA A 23 22.03 2.65 3.52
N ASN A 24 21.53 2.97 2.32
CA ASN A 24 21.45 4.31 1.75
C ASN A 24 20.57 4.28 0.47
N GLU A 25 20.38 5.44 -0.17
CA GLU A 25 19.60 5.57 -1.41
C GLU A 25 20.09 4.65 -2.54
N ASN A 26 21.41 4.53 -2.75
CA ASN A 26 21.95 3.67 -3.81
C ASN A 26 21.66 2.19 -3.54
N ASP A 27 21.72 1.77 -2.27
CA ASP A 27 21.38 0.40 -1.87
C ASP A 27 19.89 0.08 -2.11
N LEU A 28 18.99 1.02 -1.81
CA LEU A 28 17.57 0.89 -2.18
C LEU A 28 17.42 0.76 -3.70
N MET A 29 18.08 1.64 -4.47
CA MET A 29 17.99 1.65 -5.92
C MET A 29 18.49 0.35 -6.56
N GLU A 30 19.66 -0.15 -6.14
CA GLU A 30 20.25 -1.38 -6.66
C GLU A 30 19.35 -2.60 -6.38
N LYS A 31 18.92 -2.74 -5.12
CA LYS A 31 18.08 -3.87 -4.69
C LYS A 31 16.68 -3.81 -5.32
N SER A 32 16.06 -2.64 -5.39
CA SER A 32 14.76 -2.47 -6.06
C SER A 32 14.88 -2.73 -7.56
N THR A 33 15.95 -2.28 -8.22
CA THR A 33 16.21 -2.61 -9.63
C THR A 33 16.34 -4.12 -9.83
N HIS A 34 17.02 -4.82 -8.91
CA HIS A 34 17.13 -6.28 -8.95
C HIS A 34 15.76 -6.96 -8.84
N ILE A 35 14.94 -6.57 -7.85
CA ILE A 35 13.60 -7.11 -7.66
C ILE A 35 12.71 -6.85 -8.88
N LEU A 36 12.67 -5.61 -9.36
CA LEU A 36 11.88 -5.25 -10.55
C LEU A 36 12.34 -6.06 -11.75
N ASN A 37 13.65 -6.29 -11.92
CA ASN A 37 14.16 -7.11 -13.02
C ASN A 37 13.75 -8.59 -12.91
N LYS A 38 13.59 -9.11 -11.68
CA LYS A 38 13.09 -10.47 -11.45
C LYS A 38 11.60 -10.60 -11.75
N LEU A 39 10.83 -9.52 -11.54
CA LEU A 39 9.43 -9.43 -11.88
C LEU A 39 9.25 -9.26 -13.40
N ASP A 40 9.79 -8.19 -13.97
CA ASP A 40 9.78 -7.91 -15.41
C ASP A 40 10.93 -6.98 -15.77
N VAL A 41 11.70 -7.35 -16.80
CA VAL A 41 12.82 -6.54 -17.29
C VAL A 41 12.40 -5.14 -17.76
N GLU A 42 11.15 -4.98 -18.19
CA GLU A 42 10.59 -3.67 -18.57
C GLU A 42 10.44 -2.75 -17.34
N PHE A 43 10.12 -3.31 -16.17
CA PHE A 43 9.96 -2.52 -14.94
C PHE A 43 11.29 -2.01 -14.40
N SER A 44 12.36 -2.83 -14.48
CA SER A 44 13.70 -2.36 -14.12
C SER A 44 14.25 -1.35 -15.13
N ALA A 45 13.94 -1.52 -16.41
CA ALA A 45 14.31 -0.55 -17.45
C ALA A 45 13.64 0.82 -17.20
N LEU A 46 12.37 0.84 -16.81
CA LEU A 46 11.64 2.04 -16.41
C LEU A 46 12.32 2.74 -15.22
N LEU A 47 12.62 2.00 -14.15
CA LEU A 47 13.29 2.57 -12.97
C LEU A 47 14.65 3.18 -13.35
N ASN A 48 15.46 2.48 -14.14
CA ASN A 48 16.76 2.97 -14.61
C ASN A 48 16.63 4.25 -15.45
N GLN A 49 15.59 4.33 -16.29
CA GLN A 49 15.29 5.53 -17.07
C GLN A 49 14.89 6.70 -16.16
N MET A 50 14.00 6.48 -15.20
CA MET A 50 13.61 7.51 -14.22
C MET A 50 14.82 8.03 -13.43
N TYR A 51 15.69 7.13 -12.97
CA TYR A 51 16.91 7.51 -12.27
C TYR A 51 17.84 8.36 -13.13
N LYS A 52 18.11 7.94 -14.37
CA LYS A 52 18.95 8.69 -15.32
C LYS A 52 18.42 10.09 -15.61
N HIS A 53 17.10 10.28 -15.54
CA HIS A 53 16.43 11.55 -15.80
C HIS A 53 16.16 12.39 -14.54
N ASN A 54 16.71 12.00 -13.38
CA ASN A 54 16.51 12.65 -12.08
C ASN A 54 15.04 12.73 -11.66
N CYS A 55 14.27 11.69 -11.95
CA CYS A 55 12.84 11.61 -11.63
C CYS A 55 12.55 10.99 -10.24
N LEU A 56 13.54 10.96 -9.35
CA LEU A 56 13.43 10.38 -8.01
C LEU A 56 13.92 11.41 -6.98
N ASP A 57 13.11 11.71 -5.98
CA ASP A 57 13.48 12.50 -4.80
C ASP A 57 13.16 11.70 -3.53
N LEU A 58 14.13 10.89 -3.12
CA LEU A 58 13.92 9.85 -2.10
C LEU A 58 14.41 10.27 -0.70
N THR A 59 15.41 11.13 -0.61
CA THR A 59 16.06 11.44 0.68
C THR A 59 15.27 12.43 1.55
N SER A 60 15.22 12.12 2.85
CA SER A 60 14.64 13.00 3.87
C SER A 60 15.52 14.23 4.11
N ARG A 61 14.91 15.42 4.18
CA ARG A 61 15.60 16.69 4.48
C ARG A 61 14.69 17.68 5.21
N LYS A 62 15.29 18.59 5.97
CA LYS A 62 14.55 19.62 6.73
C LYS A 62 13.65 20.44 5.79
N GLY A 63 12.36 20.50 6.11
CA GLY A 63 11.37 21.26 5.34
C GLY A 63 10.80 20.53 4.12
N LYS A 64 11.18 19.26 3.88
CA LYS A 64 10.51 18.41 2.89
C LYS A 64 9.14 17.99 3.42
N ALA A 65 8.13 17.94 2.53
CA ALA A 65 6.80 17.45 2.86
C ALA A 65 6.84 15.97 3.29
N SER A 66 5.90 15.56 4.15
CA SER A 66 5.75 14.17 4.60
C SER A 66 5.12 13.28 3.52
N GLY A 67 5.26 11.96 3.68
CA GLY A 67 4.62 10.97 2.81
C GLY A 67 5.46 10.57 1.60
N GLY A 68 4.80 9.88 0.68
CA GLY A 68 5.29 9.53 -0.65
C GLY A 68 4.20 9.76 -1.69
N PHE A 69 4.60 9.98 -2.95
CA PHE A 69 3.69 10.01 -4.08
C PHE A 69 4.43 9.74 -5.40
N CYS A 70 3.66 9.37 -6.41
CA CYS A 70 4.09 9.20 -7.78
C CYS A 70 3.23 10.09 -8.69
N GLU A 71 3.86 10.99 -9.44
CA GLU A 71 3.17 11.91 -10.33
C GLU A 71 3.66 11.74 -11.76
N TYR A 72 2.75 11.70 -12.74
CA TYR A 72 3.14 11.63 -14.14
C TYR A 72 3.54 13.01 -14.65
N LEU A 73 4.69 13.12 -15.32
CA LEU A 73 5.17 14.37 -15.91
C LEU A 73 4.98 14.35 -17.44
N PRO A 74 3.96 15.02 -18.00
CA PRO A 74 3.64 14.92 -19.43
C PRO A 74 4.76 15.40 -20.37
N ALA A 75 5.57 16.36 -19.92
CA ALA A 75 6.65 16.94 -20.73
C ALA A 75 7.81 15.95 -20.95
N SER A 76 8.21 15.20 -19.92
CA SER A 76 9.24 14.15 -20.04
C SER A 76 8.66 12.80 -20.41
N GLN A 77 7.33 12.63 -20.31
CA GLN A 77 6.64 11.36 -20.37
C GLN A 77 7.22 10.33 -19.40
N LEU A 78 7.61 10.77 -18.20
CA LEU A 78 8.10 9.91 -17.12
C LEU A 78 7.34 10.25 -15.85
N SER A 79 7.21 9.28 -14.96
CA SER A 79 6.72 9.55 -13.61
C SER A 79 7.84 10.15 -12.75
N PHE A 80 7.46 10.87 -11.70
CA PHE A 80 8.33 11.36 -10.65
C PHE A 80 7.94 10.73 -9.31
N ILE A 81 8.89 10.13 -8.62
CA ILE A 81 8.66 9.52 -7.30
C ILE A 81 9.25 10.42 -6.23
N PHE A 82 8.41 10.79 -5.27
CA PHE A 82 8.75 11.50 -4.06
C PHE A 82 8.55 10.57 -2.87
N MET A 83 9.51 10.49 -1.96
CA MET A 83 9.33 9.83 -0.66
C MET A 83 10.35 10.34 0.38
N ASN A 84 10.29 9.81 1.59
CA ASN A 84 11.16 10.22 2.69
C ASN A 84 11.89 9.00 3.31
N LEU A 85 13.09 8.71 2.82
CA LEU A 85 13.92 7.59 3.30
C LEU A 85 14.27 7.70 4.78
N ASN A 86 13.99 6.63 5.53
CA ASN A 86 14.34 6.45 6.94
C ASN A 86 15.08 5.14 7.27
N TYR A 87 15.48 4.40 6.23
CA TYR A 87 16.19 3.12 6.24
C TYR A 87 15.42 1.95 6.87
N THR A 88 14.08 2.00 6.84
CA THR A 88 13.17 0.99 7.41
C THR A 88 12.59 0.07 6.33
N GLN A 89 11.80 -0.92 6.76
CA GLN A 89 11.02 -1.74 5.84
C GLN A 89 9.97 -0.93 5.08
N ASP A 90 9.36 0.06 5.73
CA ASP A 90 8.33 0.92 5.13
C ASP A 90 8.86 1.69 3.93
N ASP A 91 10.17 1.98 3.88
CA ASP A 91 10.79 2.59 2.72
C ASP A 91 10.79 1.66 1.51
N ILE A 92 10.99 0.35 1.71
CA ILE A 92 10.89 -0.63 0.61
C ILE A 92 9.46 -0.64 0.09
N ILE A 93 8.49 -0.75 1.01
CA ILE A 93 7.06 -0.82 0.68
C ILE A 93 6.65 0.44 -0.07
N THR A 94 6.93 1.62 0.48
CA THR A 94 6.63 2.91 -0.15
C THR A 94 7.27 3.01 -1.53
N PHE A 95 8.56 2.70 -1.67
CA PHE A 95 9.22 2.82 -2.97
C PHE A 95 8.62 1.88 -4.03
N ILE A 96 8.32 0.63 -3.65
CA ILE A 96 7.69 -0.35 -4.53
C ILE A 96 6.24 0.04 -4.86
N HIS A 97 5.51 0.61 -3.91
CA HIS A 97 4.17 1.17 -4.10
C HIS A 97 4.19 2.26 -5.18
N GLU A 98 5.05 3.26 -5.04
CA GLU A 98 5.18 4.35 -6.01
C GLU A 98 5.67 3.86 -7.38
N MET A 99 6.51 2.82 -7.40
CA MET A 99 6.90 2.16 -8.64
C MET A 99 5.72 1.45 -9.33
N GLY A 100 4.77 0.89 -8.59
CA GLY A 100 3.54 0.34 -9.17
C GLY A 100 2.69 1.41 -9.87
N HIS A 101 2.54 2.59 -9.27
CA HIS A 101 1.93 3.74 -9.96
C HIS A 101 2.71 4.16 -11.21
N SER A 102 4.04 4.20 -11.11
CA SER A 102 4.89 4.57 -12.26
C SER A 102 4.76 3.57 -13.41
N ILE A 103 4.68 2.28 -13.10
CA ILE A 103 4.44 1.22 -14.08
C ILE A 103 3.06 1.37 -14.72
N HIS A 104 2.02 1.70 -13.93
CA HIS A 104 0.69 1.98 -14.48
C HIS A 104 0.75 3.14 -15.49
N ASN A 105 1.38 4.26 -15.11
CA ASN A 105 1.58 5.40 -16.00
C ASN A 105 2.34 5.02 -17.29
N GLU A 106 3.35 4.14 -17.21
CA GLU A 106 4.07 3.63 -18.37
C GLU A 106 3.16 2.84 -19.32
N LEU A 107 2.35 1.93 -18.78
CA LEU A 107 1.50 1.02 -19.55
C LEU A 107 0.37 1.73 -20.28
N ILE A 108 -0.10 2.87 -19.77
CA ILE A 108 -1.17 3.67 -20.40
C ILE A 108 -0.65 4.70 -21.41
N LYS A 109 0.67 4.93 -21.52
CA LYS A 109 1.24 5.89 -22.49
C LYS A 109 0.75 5.70 -23.93
N PRO A 110 0.52 4.48 -24.45
CA PRO A 110 0.03 4.29 -25.80
C PRO A 110 -1.41 4.76 -26.03
N LEU A 111 -2.18 5.07 -24.97
CA LEU A 111 -3.56 5.53 -25.10
C LEU A 111 -3.58 6.98 -25.62
N GLU A 112 -4.28 7.21 -26.74
CA GLU A 112 -4.36 8.54 -27.36
C GLU A 112 -5.48 9.42 -26.78
N ILE A 113 -6.52 8.80 -26.23
CA ILE A 113 -7.69 9.51 -25.70
C ILE A 113 -7.39 9.94 -24.27
N ARG A 114 -7.33 11.26 -24.05
CA ARG A 114 -7.01 11.85 -22.75
C ARG A 114 -7.85 11.28 -21.59
N GLN A 115 -9.14 11.08 -21.79
CA GLN A 115 -10.04 10.55 -20.77
C GLN A 115 -9.68 9.10 -20.37
N TYR A 116 -8.99 8.35 -21.22
CA TYR A 116 -8.53 7.00 -20.88
C TYR A 116 -7.21 7.00 -20.12
N ILE A 117 -6.50 8.14 -20.10
CA ILE A 117 -5.23 8.31 -19.37
C ILE A 117 -5.50 8.75 -17.92
N GLU A 118 -6.67 9.31 -17.63
CA GLU A 118 -7.06 9.72 -16.27
C GLU A 118 -7.39 8.47 -15.42
N ILE A 119 -6.39 7.95 -14.70
CA ILE A 119 -6.50 6.72 -13.90
C ILE A 119 -7.43 6.95 -12.69
N PRO A 120 -8.48 6.12 -12.49
CA PRO A 120 -9.27 6.14 -11.27
C PRO A 120 -8.42 5.68 -10.07
N ALA A 121 -8.55 6.40 -8.96
CA ALA A 121 -7.86 6.14 -7.68
C ALA A 121 -7.76 4.64 -7.33
N GLU A 122 -8.90 3.96 -7.37
CA GLU A 122 -9.07 2.54 -7.12
C GLU A 122 -8.10 1.65 -7.94
N THR A 123 -8.05 1.88 -9.26
CA THR A 123 -7.14 1.13 -10.15
C THR A 123 -5.69 1.59 -10.05
N ALA A 124 -5.45 2.85 -9.65
CA ALA A 124 -4.11 3.33 -9.34
C ALA A 124 -3.55 2.57 -8.13
N GLU A 125 -4.35 2.43 -7.07
CA GLU A 125 -3.99 1.72 -5.85
C GLU A 125 -3.91 0.19 -6.06
N LEU A 126 -4.73 -0.37 -6.95
CA LEU A 126 -4.57 -1.77 -7.37
C LEU A 126 -3.18 -1.99 -7.97
N ALA A 127 -2.67 -1.04 -8.75
CA ALA A 127 -1.36 -1.13 -9.38
C ALA A 127 -0.21 -1.13 -8.35
N SER A 128 -0.25 -0.23 -7.39
CA SER A 128 0.76 -0.06 -6.34
C SER A 128 0.76 -1.22 -5.35
N MET A 129 -0.38 -1.53 -4.74
CA MET A 129 -0.52 -2.57 -3.73
C MET A 129 -0.26 -3.99 -4.28
N THR A 130 -0.60 -4.24 -5.54
CA THR A 130 -0.23 -5.51 -6.20
C THR A 130 1.29 -5.64 -6.34
N MET A 131 1.97 -4.56 -6.68
CA MET A 131 3.42 -4.56 -6.86
C MET A 131 4.15 -4.82 -5.52
N GLU A 132 3.64 -4.26 -4.41
CA GLU A 132 4.13 -4.58 -3.06
C GLU A 132 4.08 -6.08 -2.78
N LEU A 133 2.91 -6.70 -2.98
CA LEU A 133 2.69 -8.13 -2.76
C LEU A 133 3.57 -9.00 -3.68
N PHE A 134 3.66 -8.65 -4.98
CA PHE A 134 4.51 -9.38 -5.92
C PHE A 134 5.99 -9.31 -5.52
N SER A 135 6.44 -8.17 -4.99
CA SER A 135 7.82 -7.97 -4.57
C SER A 135 8.24 -8.88 -3.41
N LEU A 136 7.30 -9.33 -2.56
CA LEU A 136 7.57 -10.20 -1.41
C LEU A 136 8.36 -11.46 -1.80
N ASN A 137 8.17 -11.98 -3.02
CA ASN A 137 8.87 -13.17 -3.48
C ASN A 137 10.39 -12.98 -3.64
N TYR A 138 10.86 -11.73 -3.67
CA TYR A 138 12.26 -11.36 -3.91
C TYR A 138 12.86 -10.51 -2.78
N TRP A 139 12.18 -10.42 -1.63
CA TRP A 139 12.66 -9.67 -0.46
C TRP A 139 13.92 -10.26 0.18
N ASP A 140 14.33 -11.48 -0.18
CA ASP A 140 15.65 -12.02 0.16
C ASP A 140 16.80 -11.15 -0.37
N THR A 141 16.52 -10.31 -1.38
CA THR A 141 17.42 -9.25 -1.85
C THR A 141 17.73 -8.20 -0.77
N PHE A 142 16.75 -7.87 0.07
CA PHE A 142 16.89 -6.91 1.17
C PHE A 142 17.30 -7.57 2.49
N TYR A 143 16.91 -8.83 2.68
CA TYR A 143 17.11 -9.57 3.93
C TYR A 143 17.85 -10.88 3.68
N THR A 144 19.17 -10.87 3.89
CA THR A 144 20.01 -12.06 3.70
C THR A 144 19.89 -13.06 4.86
N ASP A 145 19.55 -12.59 6.07
CA ASP A 145 19.20 -13.47 7.19
C ASP A 145 17.75 -13.95 7.06
N LYS A 146 17.55 -15.27 7.10
CA LYS A 146 16.22 -15.89 6.96
C LYS A 146 15.25 -15.47 8.06
N LYS A 147 15.72 -15.21 9.28
CA LYS A 147 14.89 -14.73 10.39
C LYS A 147 14.43 -13.30 10.14
N ASP A 148 15.32 -12.44 9.69
CA ASP A 148 15.00 -11.05 9.35
C ASP A 148 13.98 -11.03 8.17
N LEU A 149 14.17 -11.87 7.14
CA LEU A 149 13.23 -12.03 6.03
C LEU A 149 11.84 -12.53 6.48
N LYS A 150 11.82 -13.54 7.34
CA LYS A 150 10.57 -14.08 7.92
C LYS A 150 9.84 -13.01 8.71
N GLN A 151 10.55 -12.31 9.60
CA GLN A 151 9.99 -11.21 10.39
C GLN A 151 9.41 -10.13 9.46
N ALA A 152 10.13 -9.74 8.41
CA ALA A 152 9.69 -8.72 7.47
C ALA A 152 8.36 -9.07 6.79
N LYS A 153 8.24 -10.30 6.27
CA LYS A 153 7.03 -10.77 5.60
C LYS A 153 5.84 -10.92 6.55
N ILE A 154 6.08 -11.42 7.78
CA ILE A 154 5.03 -11.50 8.80
C ILE A 154 4.51 -10.10 9.14
N ASN A 155 5.41 -9.14 9.32
CA ASN A 155 5.02 -7.75 9.60
C ASN A 155 4.17 -7.18 8.45
N PHE A 156 4.60 -7.37 7.19
CA PHE A 156 3.82 -6.92 6.02
C PHE A 156 2.39 -7.48 6.01
N PHE A 157 2.21 -8.79 6.19
CA PHE A 157 0.86 -9.37 6.21
C PHE A 157 0.03 -8.92 7.41
N LYS A 158 0.65 -8.72 8.59
CA LYS A 158 -0.05 -8.14 9.74
C LYS A 158 -0.53 -6.72 9.46
N ASP A 159 0.28 -5.92 8.77
CA ASP A 159 -0.08 -4.56 8.37
C ASP A 159 -1.26 -4.58 7.39
N VAL A 160 -1.20 -5.43 6.34
CA VAL A 160 -2.31 -5.63 5.38
C VAL A 160 -3.64 -5.90 6.12
N ILE A 161 -3.63 -6.77 7.13
CA ILE A 161 -4.84 -7.08 7.90
C ILE A 161 -5.23 -5.90 8.80
N SER A 162 -4.26 -5.29 9.49
CA SER A 162 -4.51 -4.28 10.52
C SER A 162 -4.96 -2.94 9.95
N TYR A 163 -4.62 -2.64 8.70
CA TYR A 163 -5.05 -1.41 8.04
C TYR A 163 -6.47 -1.47 7.47
N LEU A 164 -7.04 -2.65 7.18
CA LEU A 164 -8.41 -2.75 6.65
C LEU A 164 -9.45 -2.07 7.57
N PRO A 165 -9.49 -2.30 8.90
CA PRO A 165 -10.37 -1.55 9.78
C PRO A 165 -10.10 -0.05 9.80
N VAL A 166 -8.82 0.37 9.72
CA VAL A 166 -8.44 1.79 9.68
C VAL A 166 -9.04 2.47 8.46
N MET A 167 -9.01 1.81 7.30
CA MET A 167 -9.60 2.34 6.07
C MET A 167 -11.11 2.55 6.21
N LEU A 168 -11.81 1.60 6.82
CA LEU A 168 -13.25 1.71 7.09
C LEU A 168 -13.58 2.82 8.09
N ILE A 169 -12.77 3.00 9.14
CA ILE A 169 -12.94 4.08 10.12
C ILE A 169 -12.85 5.44 9.44
N VAL A 170 -11.81 5.65 8.61
CA VAL A 170 -11.59 6.93 7.92
C VAL A 170 -12.72 7.21 6.93
N ASP A 171 -13.16 6.21 6.17
CA ASP A 171 -14.28 6.35 5.23
C ASP A 171 -15.60 6.70 5.93
N GLN A 172 -15.99 5.92 6.95
CA GLN A 172 -17.22 6.18 7.71
C GLN A 172 -17.19 7.52 8.45
N PHE A 173 -16.01 7.93 8.90
CA PHE A 173 -15.82 9.25 9.49
C PHE A 173 -16.10 10.36 8.47
N GLN A 174 -15.59 10.24 7.24
CA GLN A 174 -15.86 11.20 6.18
C GLN A 174 -17.34 11.21 5.79
N HIS A 175 -17.98 10.05 5.64
CA HIS A 175 -19.42 9.97 5.43
C HIS A 175 -20.20 10.76 6.50
N TRP A 176 -19.92 10.50 7.77
CA TRP A 176 -20.55 11.25 8.86
C TRP A 176 -20.26 12.75 8.78
N LEU A 177 -19.02 13.14 8.49
CA LEU A 177 -18.59 14.55 8.39
C LEU A 177 -19.43 15.30 7.33
N TYR A 178 -19.54 14.73 6.14
CA TYR A 178 -20.25 15.37 5.02
C TYR A 178 -21.78 15.26 5.12
N GLU A 179 -22.30 14.22 5.78
CA GLU A 179 -23.73 14.09 6.07
C GLU A 179 -24.20 14.97 7.25
N ASN A 180 -23.27 15.45 8.09
CA ASN A 180 -23.54 16.29 9.26
C ASN A 180 -22.77 17.62 9.21
N PRO A 181 -22.98 18.48 8.19
CA PRO A 181 -22.11 19.64 7.92
C PRO A 181 -22.13 20.74 8.98
N SER A 182 -23.02 20.65 9.98
CA SER A 182 -23.12 21.60 11.10
C SER A 182 -22.36 21.16 12.35
N HIS A 183 -21.53 20.12 12.26
CA HIS A 183 -20.77 19.60 13.40
C HIS A 183 -19.77 20.62 13.99
N THR A 184 -19.46 20.51 15.27
CA THR A 184 -18.34 21.22 15.90
C THR A 184 -17.02 20.44 15.77
N SER A 185 -15.90 21.05 16.18
CA SER A 185 -14.61 20.36 16.28
C SER A 185 -14.64 19.22 17.29
N GLU A 186 -15.38 19.40 18.39
CA GLU A 186 -15.53 18.42 19.46
C GLU A 186 -16.31 17.20 18.95
N GLU A 187 -17.42 17.44 18.25
CA GLU A 187 -18.25 16.36 17.67
C GLU A 187 -17.47 15.51 16.65
N ARG A 188 -16.53 16.11 15.90
CA ARG A 188 -15.62 15.36 15.01
C ARG A 188 -14.75 14.39 15.79
N ASN A 189 -14.11 14.85 16.85
CA ASN A 189 -13.24 14.03 17.70
C ASN A 189 -14.04 12.93 18.41
N GLU A 190 -15.24 13.26 18.91
CA GLU A 190 -16.16 12.30 19.52
C GLU A 190 -16.58 11.21 18.53
N LYS A 191 -16.93 11.60 17.30
CA LYS A 191 -17.29 10.64 16.25
C LYS A 191 -16.12 9.73 15.90
N TYR A 192 -14.93 10.29 15.71
CA TYR A 192 -13.77 9.50 15.34
C TYR A 192 -13.39 8.51 16.46
N LEU A 193 -13.44 8.93 17.72
CA LEU A 193 -13.25 8.05 18.88
C LEU A 193 -14.31 6.94 18.95
N GLN A 194 -15.57 7.26 18.65
CA GLN A 194 -16.66 6.28 18.59
C GLN A 194 -16.35 5.18 17.55
N LEU A 195 -15.93 5.58 16.34
CA LEU A 195 -15.58 4.65 15.27
C LEU A 195 -14.36 3.80 15.63
N GLN A 196 -13.32 4.43 16.19
CA GLN A 196 -12.15 3.71 16.70
C GLN A 196 -12.56 2.64 17.71
N LYS A 197 -13.35 2.99 18.74
CA LYS A 197 -13.84 2.03 19.74
C LYS A 197 -14.70 0.90 19.16
N HIS A 198 -15.42 1.15 18.06
CA HIS A 198 -16.24 0.12 17.41
C HIS A 198 -15.40 -0.99 16.75
N TYR A 199 -14.28 -0.60 16.13
CA TYR A 199 -13.37 -1.51 15.42
C TYR A 199 -12.17 -1.95 16.25
N GLN A 200 -11.98 -1.36 17.44
CA GLN A 200 -10.86 -1.62 18.31
C GLN A 200 -10.84 -3.07 18.81
N SER A 201 -9.65 -3.65 18.85
CA SER A 201 -9.42 -4.94 19.47
C SER A 201 -9.66 -4.89 20.98
N SER A 202 -10.34 -5.89 21.53
CA SER A 202 -10.60 -6.02 22.97
C SER A 202 -9.35 -6.18 23.83
N VAL A 203 -8.19 -6.45 23.21
CA VAL A 203 -6.90 -6.61 23.92
C VAL A 203 -6.09 -5.32 24.01
N ILE A 204 -6.42 -4.28 23.23
CA ILE A 204 -5.71 -3.00 23.27
C ILE A 204 -6.45 -2.06 24.22
N HIS A 205 -5.76 -1.55 25.24
CA HIS A 205 -6.36 -0.70 26.27
C HIS A 205 -5.98 0.77 26.07
N ILE A 206 -7.00 1.60 25.77
CA ILE A 206 -6.84 3.05 25.51
C ILE A 206 -7.17 3.94 26.71
N ASP A 207 -7.44 3.35 27.88
CA ASP A 207 -7.86 4.09 29.07
C ASP A 207 -6.85 5.20 29.42
N GLY A 208 -7.34 6.45 29.54
CA GLY A 208 -6.51 7.62 29.81
C GLY A 208 -5.82 8.21 28.57
N HIS A 209 -6.03 7.64 27.39
CA HIS A 209 -5.46 8.06 26.11
C HIS A 209 -6.53 8.34 25.04
N GLU A 210 -7.79 8.48 25.43
CA GLU A 210 -8.92 8.68 24.53
C GLU A 210 -8.75 9.92 23.65
N ASN A 211 -8.20 11.01 24.21
CA ASN A 211 -7.98 12.24 23.44
C ASN A 211 -6.94 12.05 22.31
N TRP A 212 -5.92 11.22 22.53
CA TRP A 212 -4.94 10.90 21.50
C TRP A 212 -5.56 10.08 20.36
N ILE A 213 -6.43 9.12 20.71
CA ILE A 213 -7.20 8.36 19.72
C ILE A 213 -8.21 9.25 18.98
N ALA A 214 -8.91 10.13 19.70
CA ALA A 214 -9.93 11.01 19.14
C ALA A 214 -9.36 12.03 18.12
N THR A 215 -8.07 12.34 18.21
CA THR A 215 -7.38 13.30 17.34
C THR A 215 -6.49 12.64 16.30
N SER A 216 -6.40 11.31 16.25
CA SER A 216 -5.49 10.60 15.34
C SER A 216 -5.93 10.60 13.87
N TRP A 217 -7.08 11.22 13.55
CA TRP A 217 -7.48 11.53 12.18
C TRP A 217 -6.78 12.76 11.58
N LEU A 218 -6.33 13.70 12.43
CA LEU A 218 -5.67 14.94 11.99
C LEU A 218 -4.42 14.72 11.10
N PRO A 219 -3.52 13.75 11.36
CA PRO A 219 -2.38 13.51 10.49
C PRO A 219 -2.73 12.80 9.16
N VAL A 220 -3.98 12.36 8.96
CA VAL A 220 -4.39 11.67 7.73
C VAL A 220 -4.67 12.71 6.63
N LEU A 221 -3.62 13.04 5.87
CA LEU A 221 -3.65 14.08 4.82
C LEU A 221 -4.81 13.92 3.83
N HIS A 222 -5.11 12.68 3.44
CA HIS A 222 -6.18 12.36 2.48
C HIS A 222 -7.56 12.89 2.88
N ILE A 223 -7.88 13.01 4.18
CA ILE A 223 -9.15 13.59 4.64
C ILE A 223 -9.29 15.06 4.19
N PHE A 224 -8.16 15.77 4.09
CA PHE A 224 -8.11 17.19 3.77
C PHE A 224 -7.85 17.44 2.27
N GLU A 225 -7.01 16.62 1.64
CA GLU A 225 -6.55 16.85 0.27
C GLU A 225 -7.41 16.15 -0.77
N VAL A 226 -7.87 14.92 -0.49
CA VAL A 226 -8.63 14.10 -1.45
C VAL A 226 -9.76 13.35 -0.73
N PRO A 227 -10.86 14.04 -0.37
CA PRO A 227 -11.94 13.43 0.39
C PRO A 227 -12.50 12.17 -0.26
N PHE A 228 -12.89 11.19 0.56
CA PHE A 228 -13.38 9.85 0.16
C PHE A 228 -12.39 8.96 -0.61
N TYR A 229 -11.13 9.38 -0.80
CA TYR A 229 -10.10 8.54 -1.42
C TYR A 229 -9.74 7.29 -0.60
N TYR A 230 -9.85 7.36 0.72
CA TYR A 230 -9.23 6.38 1.61
C TYR A 230 -9.87 4.97 1.54
N ILE A 231 -11.12 4.86 1.08
CA ILE A 231 -11.79 3.57 0.86
C ILE A 231 -11.20 2.81 -0.35
N GLU A 232 -10.61 3.55 -1.29
CA GLU A 232 -10.01 2.98 -2.50
C GLU A 232 -8.84 2.06 -2.16
N TYR A 233 -8.09 2.36 -1.08
CA TYR A 233 -7.09 1.46 -0.53
C TYR A 233 -7.67 0.12 -0.09
N ALA A 234 -8.87 0.10 0.52
CA ALA A 234 -9.46 -1.17 0.98
C ALA A 234 -9.91 -2.03 -0.21
N ILE A 235 -10.52 -1.39 -1.21
CA ILE A 235 -10.94 -2.03 -2.45
C ILE A 235 -9.71 -2.60 -3.18
N ALA A 236 -8.70 -1.77 -3.40
CA ALA A 236 -7.45 -2.13 -4.05
C ALA A 236 -6.69 -3.22 -3.29
N GLN A 237 -6.62 -3.17 -1.96
CA GLN A 237 -5.93 -4.18 -1.15
C GLN A 237 -6.56 -5.56 -1.31
N LEU A 238 -7.89 -5.65 -1.39
CA LEU A 238 -8.60 -6.91 -1.64
C LEU A 238 -8.37 -7.40 -3.08
N GLY A 239 -8.34 -6.51 -4.06
CA GLY A 239 -7.94 -6.83 -5.44
C GLY A 239 -6.50 -7.33 -5.53
N ALA A 240 -5.57 -6.66 -4.84
CA ALA A 240 -4.15 -6.98 -4.81
C ALA A 240 -3.90 -8.34 -4.14
N LEU A 241 -4.65 -8.70 -3.09
CA LEU A 241 -4.60 -10.05 -2.50
C LEU A 241 -5.08 -11.14 -3.49
N GLN A 242 -6.10 -10.86 -4.31
CA GLN A 242 -6.51 -11.77 -5.39
C GLN A 242 -5.41 -11.91 -6.46
N MET A 243 -4.75 -10.80 -6.82
CA MET A 243 -3.60 -10.83 -7.73
C MET A 243 -2.45 -11.63 -7.15
N TYR A 244 -2.15 -11.45 -5.87
CA TYR A 244 -1.09 -12.21 -5.19
C TYR A 244 -1.41 -13.70 -5.15
N LYS A 245 -2.66 -14.07 -4.87
CA LYS A 245 -3.10 -15.47 -4.94
C LYS A 245 -2.87 -16.07 -6.32
N GLN A 246 -3.24 -15.37 -7.41
CA GLN A 246 -2.92 -15.80 -8.77
C GLN A 246 -1.40 -15.94 -8.99
N TYR A 247 -0.61 -14.97 -8.49
CA TYR A 247 0.84 -14.96 -8.63
C TYR A 247 1.53 -16.12 -7.91
N LYS A 248 0.97 -16.61 -6.80
CA LYS A 248 1.48 -17.82 -6.11
C LYS A 248 1.27 -19.10 -6.94
N GLU A 249 0.27 -19.12 -7.81
CA GLU A 249 -0.05 -20.28 -8.67
C GLU A 249 0.72 -20.22 -10.00
N ASP A 250 0.67 -19.07 -10.69
CA ASP A 250 1.38 -18.83 -11.94
C ASP A 250 1.88 -17.36 -11.99
N PRO A 251 3.14 -17.11 -11.58
CA PRO A 251 3.73 -15.77 -11.59
C PRO A 251 3.68 -15.09 -12.96
N LYS A 252 3.87 -15.86 -14.04
CA LYS A 252 3.94 -15.31 -15.39
C LYS A 252 2.55 -14.85 -15.85
N GLN A 253 1.54 -15.70 -15.68
CA GLN A 253 0.17 -15.34 -16.05
C GLN A 253 -0.36 -14.18 -15.20
N ALA A 254 -0.03 -14.14 -13.91
CA ALA A 254 -0.44 -13.05 -13.03
C ALA A 254 0.19 -11.71 -13.43
N LEU A 255 1.45 -11.68 -13.85
CA LEU A 255 2.10 -10.48 -14.40
C LEU A 255 1.51 -10.06 -15.75
N GLU A 256 1.19 -11.01 -16.63
CA GLU A 256 0.49 -10.71 -17.89
C GLU A 256 -0.90 -10.10 -17.63
N ASN A 257 -1.65 -10.65 -16.68
CA ASN A 257 -2.95 -10.13 -16.26
C ASN A 257 -2.83 -8.73 -15.65
N TYR A 258 -1.82 -8.50 -14.80
CA TYR A 258 -1.50 -7.19 -14.23
C TYR A 258 -1.25 -6.16 -15.34
N LYS A 259 -0.31 -6.43 -16.25
CA LYS A 259 0.01 -5.50 -17.35
C LYS A 259 -1.21 -5.24 -18.24
N LYS A 260 -1.98 -6.28 -18.56
CA LYS A 260 -3.19 -6.17 -19.38
C LYS A 260 -4.23 -5.26 -18.73
N ALA A 261 -4.50 -5.44 -17.44
CA ALA A 261 -5.49 -4.64 -16.72
C ALA A 261 -5.08 -3.17 -16.65
N LEU A 262 -3.82 -2.89 -16.27
CA LEU A 262 -3.32 -1.53 -16.15
C LEU A 262 -3.25 -0.80 -17.49
N SER A 263 -2.93 -1.50 -18.58
CA SER A 263 -2.88 -0.90 -19.93
C SER A 263 -4.25 -0.38 -20.41
N LEU A 264 -5.34 -0.75 -19.74
CA LEU A 264 -6.67 -0.24 -20.06
C LEU A 264 -6.87 1.20 -19.60
N GLY A 265 -6.14 1.67 -18.58
CA GLY A 265 -6.42 2.95 -17.91
C GLY A 265 -7.92 3.11 -17.61
N SER A 266 -8.49 4.23 -18.02
CA SER A 266 -9.93 4.54 -17.92
C SER A 266 -10.77 4.15 -19.15
N SER A 267 -10.25 3.32 -20.05
CA SER A 267 -11.01 2.87 -21.24
C SER A 267 -12.08 1.81 -20.93
N GLN A 268 -12.06 1.24 -19.72
CA GLN A 268 -13.02 0.27 -19.23
C GLN A 268 -13.57 0.71 -17.88
N SER A 269 -14.71 0.15 -17.50
CA SER A 269 -15.19 0.26 -16.12
C SER A 269 -14.20 -0.42 -15.16
N ILE A 270 -14.18 0.02 -13.91
CA ILE A 270 -13.45 -0.63 -12.80
C ILE A 270 -13.63 -2.15 -12.81
N LYS A 271 -14.88 -2.62 -12.90
CA LYS A 271 -15.18 -4.06 -12.98
C LYS A 271 -14.52 -4.73 -14.20
N GLY A 272 -14.52 -4.06 -15.35
CA GLY A 272 -13.84 -4.54 -16.55
C GLY A 272 -12.31 -4.61 -16.40
N VAL A 273 -11.71 -3.69 -15.65
CA VAL A 273 -10.27 -3.74 -15.29
C VAL A 273 -9.97 -4.96 -14.41
N TYR A 274 -10.82 -5.24 -13.42
CA TYR A 274 -10.70 -6.43 -12.56
C TYR A 274 -10.84 -7.73 -13.34
N GLU A 275 -11.84 -7.81 -14.23
CA GLU A 275 -12.03 -8.95 -15.11
C GLU A 275 -10.82 -9.16 -16.04
N ALA A 276 -10.21 -8.08 -16.54
CA ALA A 276 -8.99 -8.16 -17.35
C ALA A 276 -7.76 -8.63 -16.54
N ALA A 277 -7.73 -8.31 -15.24
CA ALA A 277 -6.74 -8.81 -14.27
C ALA A 277 -7.00 -10.26 -13.82
N GLY A 278 -8.10 -10.88 -14.25
CA GLY A 278 -8.47 -12.24 -13.83
C GLY A 278 -8.96 -12.32 -12.37
N ILE A 279 -9.34 -11.18 -11.78
CA ILE A 279 -9.86 -11.09 -10.40
C ILE A 279 -11.33 -10.66 -10.39
N ARG A 280 -11.98 -10.79 -9.24
CA ARG A 280 -13.39 -10.44 -9.06
C ARG A 280 -13.52 -9.08 -8.38
N PHE A 281 -14.32 -8.20 -8.96
CA PHE A 281 -14.80 -7.00 -8.28
C PHE A 281 -15.96 -7.38 -7.34
N ASP A 282 -15.63 -8.02 -6.23
CA ASP A 282 -16.57 -8.53 -5.23
C ASP A 282 -16.05 -8.29 -3.81
N PHE A 283 -16.83 -7.58 -3.01
CA PHE A 283 -16.53 -7.25 -1.60
C PHE A 283 -17.49 -7.95 -0.64
N SER A 284 -18.13 -9.03 -1.08
CA SER A 284 -18.95 -9.87 -0.22
C SER A 284 -18.14 -10.41 0.96
N GLY A 285 -18.81 -10.66 2.08
CA GLY A 285 -18.18 -11.28 3.25
C GLY A 285 -17.58 -12.66 2.94
N GLU A 286 -18.10 -13.37 1.92
CA GLU A 286 -17.53 -14.63 1.43
C GLU A 286 -16.16 -14.42 0.78
N THR A 287 -16.04 -13.46 -0.16
CA THR A 287 -14.76 -13.15 -0.81
C THR A 287 -13.75 -12.60 0.20
N ILE A 288 -14.15 -11.72 1.13
CA ILE A 288 -13.25 -11.23 2.17
C ILE A 288 -12.75 -12.39 3.05
N LYS A 289 -13.63 -13.31 3.46
CA LYS A 289 -13.25 -14.48 4.25
C LYS A 289 -12.29 -15.40 3.49
N GLU A 290 -12.52 -15.62 2.20
CA GLU A 290 -11.62 -16.40 1.33
C GLU A 290 -10.22 -15.79 1.32
N LEU A 291 -10.12 -14.46 1.15
CA LEU A 291 -8.83 -13.75 1.11
C LEU A 291 -8.12 -13.76 2.47
N MET A 292 -8.86 -13.57 3.57
CA MET A 292 -8.27 -13.66 4.90
C MET A 292 -7.75 -15.07 5.22
N ALA A 293 -8.47 -16.11 4.81
CA ALA A 293 -7.99 -17.49 4.94
C ALA A 293 -6.73 -17.76 4.09
N PHE A 294 -6.62 -17.12 2.93
CA PHE A 294 -5.40 -17.18 2.13
C PHE A 294 -4.22 -16.48 2.84
N VAL A 295 -4.42 -15.29 3.39
CA VAL A 295 -3.37 -14.58 4.16
C VAL A 295 -2.96 -15.38 5.41
N GLU A 296 -3.92 -15.97 6.14
CA GLU A 296 -3.65 -16.85 7.28
C GLU A 296 -2.75 -18.02 6.87
N LYS A 297 -3.04 -18.68 5.74
CA LYS A 297 -2.19 -19.76 5.21
C LYS A 297 -0.78 -19.28 4.87
N GLU A 298 -0.62 -18.09 4.29
CA GLU A 298 0.72 -17.54 4.00
C GLU A 298 1.49 -17.25 5.31
N LEU A 299 0.82 -16.76 6.34
CA LEU A 299 1.41 -16.57 7.68
C LEU A 299 1.83 -17.92 8.30
N GLU A 300 0.98 -18.94 8.26
CA GLU A 300 1.31 -20.28 8.76
C GLU A 300 2.53 -20.89 8.05
N LEU A 301 2.64 -20.72 6.73
CA LEU A 301 3.78 -21.17 5.94
C LEU A 301 5.07 -20.46 6.36
N LEU A 302 5.01 -19.16 6.67
CA LEU A 302 6.15 -18.42 7.19
C LEU A 302 6.54 -18.88 8.60
N GLU A 303 5.58 -19.20 9.45
CA GLU A 303 5.82 -19.67 10.82
C GLU A 303 6.53 -21.04 10.86
N GLN A 304 6.27 -21.90 9.87
CA GLN A 304 6.91 -23.22 9.73
C GLN A 304 8.37 -23.19 9.23
N LEU A 305 8.81 -22.08 8.64
CA LEU A 305 10.18 -21.86 8.13
C LEU A 305 11.16 -21.37 9.20
#